data_AF-A0A2V7CWP0-F1
#
_entry.id   AF-A0A2V7CWP0-F1
#
_cell.length_a   1.000
_cell.length_b   1.000
_cell.length_c   1.000
_cell.angle_alpha   90.00
_cell.angle_beta   90.00
_cell.angle_gamma   90.00
#
_symmetry.space_group_name_H-M   'P 1'
#
loop_
_entity.id
_entity.type
_entity.pdbx_description
1 polymer ?
#
loop_
_entity_poly.entity_id
_entity_poly.type
_entity_poly.pdbx_seq_one_letter_code
_entity_poly.pdbx_strand_id
1 'polypeptide(L)'
;MSGTSSQPPKLTAFVVSGPALPIRPAPSARAWMDATNQHFANRCLPLLIANQAGWFVFNSRAFRVTWTGGTSQDSLRIESVGAWLPAPAVSHFGHGILTWTLPYLFRTPAGYSLLVRGPANSPKDGVYPLEGIVETDWSVATFTMNWIVTRPHHPITFEADEPICMVVPFRVGELEAFAPELSALAGDLATRDAYTEWSKSRGEFLRNLHSPGFLATHEPWQKHYFRGLLPDGVPAPEHRTKLHLRPFAGLAGQAEKPSAPAPPEPSSPPPLILEVPNFLSPEECAKLIDGFRRLNSSGARGLRRFPLRIEIPARTFKDAGESNVHDLLTRVRNHIVRLLQERYPTPTALAVDLTLLSEMSPGDSHPLHSDNERQDPAGKWIPNHTPWREFAAVVYLNTCGADYTGGELRFPPLAVEVSPRAGLLVGFPCHRAYQHEVIPVVQGLRYSLSLWTTTDSRHVERWS
;
A
#
# COMPACT_ATOMS: atom_id res chain seq x y z
N MET A 1 43.20 -25.82 7.89
CA MET A 1 42.77 -25.31 6.57
C MET A 1 41.40 -25.91 6.31
N SER A 2 40.30 -25.22 6.07
CA SER A 2 40.02 -23.84 5.68
C SER A 2 38.69 -23.45 6.32
N GLY A 3 38.70 -22.45 7.22
CA GLY A 3 37.48 -21.81 7.69
C GLY A 3 36.90 -20.99 6.54
N THR A 4 36.04 -21.60 5.73
CA THR A 4 35.18 -20.84 4.82
C THR A 4 34.25 -20.02 5.68
N SER A 5 34.52 -18.72 5.78
CA SER A 5 33.52 -17.73 6.17
C SER A 5 32.38 -17.82 5.16
N SER A 6 31.42 -18.71 5.40
CA SER A 6 30.22 -18.81 4.59
C SER A 6 29.46 -17.52 4.79
N GLN A 7 29.32 -16.71 3.74
CA GLN A 7 28.48 -15.53 3.80
C GLN A 7 27.08 -15.92 4.31
N PRO A 8 26.45 -15.11 5.17
CA PRO A 8 25.13 -15.43 5.69
C PRO A 8 24.13 -15.57 4.52
N PRO A 9 23.18 -16.51 4.59
CA PRO A 9 22.18 -16.71 3.54
C PRO A 9 21.41 -15.39 3.30
N LYS A 10 21.36 -14.96 2.04
CA LYS A 10 20.78 -13.68 1.65
C LYS A 10 19.31 -13.84 1.25
N LEU A 11 18.43 -13.14 1.93
CA LEU A 11 17.05 -12.89 1.49
C LEU A 11 17.00 -11.55 0.77
N THR A 12 16.55 -11.52 -0.48
CA THR A 12 16.42 -10.30 -1.29
C THR A 12 14.96 -10.09 -1.65
N ALA A 13 14.50 -8.83 -1.64
CA ALA A 13 13.19 -8.43 -2.14
C ALA A 13 13.40 -7.45 -3.30
N PHE A 14 13.22 -7.91 -4.54
CA PHE A 14 13.31 -7.04 -5.72
C PHE A 14 12.00 -6.28 -5.87
N VAL A 15 12.04 -4.95 -5.88
CA VAL A 15 10.85 -4.12 -6.13
C VAL A 15 10.51 -4.20 -7.62
N VAL A 16 9.34 -4.72 -7.96
CA VAL A 16 8.95 -4.98 -9.36
C VAL A 16 7.70 -4.23 -9.80
N SER A 17 6.95 -3.62 -8.88
CA SER A 17 5.73 -2.87 -9.20
C SER A 17 5.38 -1.85 -8.11
N GLY A 18 5.10 -0.60 -8.46
CA GLY A 18 4.66 0.43 -7.50
C GLY A 18 5.70 0.76 -6.40
N PRO A 19 5.31 1.57 -5.39
CA PRO A 19 6.17 1.87 -4.27
C PRO A 19 6.37 0.64 -3.37
N ALA A 20 7.60 0.50 -2.85
CA ALA A 20 7.96 -0.55 -1.91
C ALA A 20 7.12 -0.46 -0.62
N LEU A 21 6.41 -1.53 -0.24
CA LEU A 21 5.73 -1.61 1.06
C LEU A 21 6.76 -1.78 2.18
N PRO A 22 6.71 -1.03 3.30
CA PRO A 22 7.72 -1.17 4.35
C PRO A 22 7.88 -2.63 4.80
N ILE A 23 9.13 -3.10 4.93
CA ILE A 23 9.46 -4.41 5.48
C ILE A 23 10.35 -4.23 6.71
N ARG A 24 9.92 -4.71 7.88
CA ARG A 24 10.66 -4.55 9.14
C ARG A 24 10.69 -5.86 9.92
N PRO A 25 11.77 -6.17 10.67
CA PRO A 25 11.76 -7.28 11.63
C PRO A 25 10.54 -7.18 12.55
N ALA A 26 9.85 -8.31 12.75
CA ALA A 26 8.66 -8.33 13.59
C ALA A 26 9.03 -8.06 15.06
N PRO A 27 8.36 -7.12 15.77
CA PRO A 27 8.63 -6.86 17.17
C PRO A 27 8.10 -7.99 18.06
N SER A 28 8.61 -8.11 19.28
CA SER A 28 8.09 -9.06 20.27
C SER A 28 6.73 -8.67 20.85
N ALA A 29 6.43 -7.37 20.93
CA ALA A 29 5.24 -6.84 21.61
C ALA A 29 3.96 -6.98 20.78
N ARG A 30 2.81 -7.10 21.46
CA ARG A 30 1.47 -7.10 20.87
C ARG A 30 0.53 -6.32 21.77
N ALA A 31 -0.28 -5.43 21.20
CA ALA A 31 -1.18 -4.57 21.96
C ALA A 31 -2.14 -5.34 22.88
N TRP A 32 -2.72 -6.45 22.40
CA TRP A 32 -3.62 -7.27 23.24
C TRP A 32 -2.89 -7.97 24.38
N MET A 33 -1.62 -8.37 24.18
CA MET A 33 -0.81 -9.00 25.22
C MET A 33 -0.51 -7.99 26.32
N ASP A 34 -0.17 -6.77 25.93
CA ASP A 34 0.02 -5.64 26.84
C ASP A 34 -1.28 -5.23 27.54
N ALA A 35 -2.44 -5.40 26.90
CA ALA A 35 -3.74 -5.11 27.52
C ALA A 35 -4.20 -6.16 28.54
N THR A 36 -3.55 -7.33 28.63
CA THR A 36 -3.91 -8.34 29.63
C THR A 36 -3.59 -7.91 31.06
N ASN A 37 -4.33 -8.42 32.05
CA ASN A 37 -4.07 -8.13 33.47
C ASN A 37 -2.60 -8.41 33.82
N GLN A 38 -1.90 -7.43 34.38
CA GLN A 38 -0.47 -7.54 34.71
C GLN A 38 0.42 -7.97 33.53
N HIS A 39 -0.01 -7.72 32.30
CA HIS A 39 0.67 -8.12 31.06
C HIS A 39 0.99 -9.63 31.02
N PHE A 40 0.14 -10.48 31.61
CA PHE A 40 0.45 -11.90 31.83
C PHE A 40 0.77 -12.65 30.52
N ALA A 41 0.18 -12.24 29.39
CA ALA A 41 0.44 -12.87 28.10
C ALA A 41 1.92 -12.74 27.67
N ASN A 42 2.60 -11.66 28.06
CA ASN A 42 4.05 -11.48 27.83
C ASN A 42 4.93 -12.42 28.65
N ARG A 43 4.36 -13.23 29.55
CA ARG A 43 5.09 -14.27 30.30
C ARG A 43 5.28 -15.55 29.47
N CYS A 44 4.57 -15.67 28.33
CA CYS A 44 4.69 -16.81 27.43
C CYS A 44 5.85 -16.60 26.44
N LEU A 45 7.06 -17.03 26.83
CA LEU A 45 8.24 -16.90 25.99
C LEU A 45 8.10 -17.52 24.59
N PRO A 46 7.45 -18.69 24.40
CA PRO A 46 7.22 -19.24 23.06
C PRO A 46 6.44 -18.28 22.14
N LEU A 47 5.40 -17.60 22.66
CA LEU A 47 4.67 -16.60 21.89
C LEU A 47 5.55 -15.40 21.55
N LEU A 48 6.39 -14.94 22.48
CA LEU A 48 7.32 -13.83 22.24
C LEU A 48 8.37 -14.17 21.18
N ILE A 49 8.88 -15.40 21.14
CA ILE A 49 9.81 -15.85 20.09
C ILE A 49 9.08 -15.93 18.75
N ALA A 50 7.88 -16.52 18.70
CA ALA A 50 7.07 -16.57 17.49
C ALA A 50 6.74 -15.17 16.95
N ASN A 51 6.50 -14.19 17.85
CA ASN A 51 6.24 -12.81 17.47
C ASN A 51 7.37 -12.15 16.67
N GLN A 52 8.60 -12.62 16.85
CA GLN A 52 9.82 -12.09 16.25
C GLN A 52 10.34 -12.93 15.08
N ALA A 53 9.69 -14.05 14.76
CA ALA A 53 10.23 -15.10 13.90
C ALA A 53 10.10 -14.79 12.39
N GLY A 54 10.40 -13.55 11.97
CA GLY A 54 10.31 -13.12 10.58
C GLY A 54 10.23 -11.61 10.41
N TRP A 55 9.87 -11.18 9.20
CA TRP A 55 9.72 -9.78 8.83
C TRP A 55 8.28 -9.47 8.46
N PHE A 56 7.74 -8.37 9.00
CA PHE A 56 6.44 -7.84 8.62
C PHE A 56 6.52 -7.01 7.36
N VAL A 57 5.54 -7.21 6.49
CA VAL A 57 5.19 -6.28 5.40
C VAL A 57 3.99 -5.47 5.87
N PHE A 58 4.08 -4.15 5.73
CA PHE A 58 3.10 -3.22 6.26
C PHE A 58 2.16 -2.68 5.17
N ASN A 59 0.91 -2.48 5.56
CA ASN A 59 -0.12 -1.87 4.75
C ASN A 59 0.22 -0.41 4.48
N SER A 60 0.11 0.04 3.22
CA SER A 60 0.50 1.40 2.86
C SER A 60 -0.50 2.47 3.28
N ARG A 61 -1.78 2.12 3.42
CA ARG A 61 -2.86 3.08 3.71
C ARG A 61 -4.06 2.42 4.36
N ALA A 62 -4.81 3.21 5.13
CA ALA A 62 -6.01 2.73 5.78
C ALA A 62 -7.13 2.45 4.76
N PHE A 63 -7.84 1.34 4.95
CA PHE A 63 -9.04 1.01 4.19
C PHE A 63 -9.97 0.13 5.03
N ARG A 64 -11.24 0.10 4.66
CA ARG A 64 -12.28 -0.68 5.29
C ARG A 64 -12.79 -1.72 4.30
N VAL A 65 -13.01 -2.92 4.78
CA VAL A 65 -13.62 -4.00 4.00
C VAL A 65 -14.90 -4.46 4.66
N THR A 66 -15.94 -4.70 3.87
CA THR A 66 -17.19 -5.33 4.30
C THR A 66 -17.58 -6.40 3.30
N TRP A 67 -17.72 -7.64 3.77
CA TRP A 67 -18.18 -8.76 2.94
C TRP A 67 -19.68 -8.99 3.13
N THR A 68 -20.43 -9.25 2.06
CA THR A 68 -21.89 -9.47 2.13
C THR A 68 -22.27 -10.92 2.43
N GLY A 69 -21.31 -11.86 2.46
CA GLY A 69 -21.59 -13.30 2.54
C GLY A 69 -21.70 -14.00 1.18
N GLY A 70 -21.70 -13.23 0.08
CA GLY A 70 -21.78 -13.77 -1.28
C GLY A 70 -20.44 -14.32 -1.82
N THR A 71 -20.51 -15.09 -2.89
CA THR A 71 -19.34 -15.78 -3.49
C THR A 71 -18.66 -14.99 -4.60
N SER A 72 -19.31 -13.97 -5.18
CA SER A 72 -18.74 -13.16 -6.26
C SER A 72 -17.65 -12.20 -5.77
N GLN A 73 -16.84 -11.67 -6.69
CA GLN A 73 -15.85 -10.64 -6.38
C GLN A 73 -16.52 -9.37 -5.78
N ASP A 74 -17.65 -8.94 -6.35
CA ASP A 74 -18.38 -7.75 -5.89
C ASP A 74 -19.05 -7.92 -4.51
N SER A 75 -19.05 -9.13 -3.96
CA SER A 75 -19.54 -9.39 -2.59
C SER A 75 -18.61 -8.82 -1.52
N LEU A 76 -17.37 -8.46 -1.88
CA LEU A 76 -16.40 -7.83 -0.98
C LEU A 76 -16.26 -6.35 -1.32
N ARG A 77 -16.91 -5.49 -0.53
CA ARG A 77 -16.82 -4.03 -0.70
C ARG A 77 -15.59 -3.51 0.04
N ILE A 78 -14.68 -2.87 -0.70
CA ILE A 78 -13.45 -2.28 -0.16
C ILE A 78 -13.53 -0.77 -0.34
N GLU A 79 -13.39 -0.04 0.77
CA GLU A 79 -13.57 1.41 0.85
C GLU A 79 -12.30 2.03 1.43
N SER A 80 -11.68 2.97 0.75
CA SER A 80 -10.53 3.68 1.31
C SER A 80 -10.96 4.55 2.51
N VAL A 81 -10.18 4.53 3.58
CA VAL A 81 -10.42 5.37 4.76
C VAL A 81 -9.49 6.58 4.67
N GLY A 82 -10.04 7.77 4.40
CA GLY A 82 -9.26 8.99 4.20
C GLY A 82 -9.19 9.42 2.74
N ALA A 83 -7.99 9.73 2.23
CA ALA A 83 -7.78 10.21 0.86
C ALA A 83 -8.35 9.25 -0.20
N TRP A 84 -8.84 9.81 -1.33
CA TRP A 84 -9.49 9.11 -2.46
C TRP A 84 -8.54 8.24 -3.31
N LEU A 85 -7.51 7.66 -2.72
CA LEU A 85 -6.65 6.71 -3.43
C LEU A 85 -7.28 5.30 -3.40
N PRO A 86 -7.09 4.46 -4.43
CA PRO A 86 -7.58 3.08 -4.41
C PRO A 86 -7.06 2.32 -3.17
N ALA A 87 -7.87 1.44 -2.60
CA ALA A 87 -7.39 0.59 -1.52
C ALA A 87 -6.16 -0.24 -1.99
N PRO A 88 -5.19 -0.51 -1.12
CA PRO A 88 -4.00 -1.29 -1.45
C PRO A 88 -4.30 -2.79 -1.59
N ALA A 89 -5.56 -3.18 -1.38
CA ALA A 89 -6.09 -4.52 -1.50
C ALA A 89 -7.32 -4.52 -2.43
N VAL A 90 -7.55 -5.66 -3.08
CA VAL A 90 -8.60 -5.87 -4.05
C VAL A 90 -9.40 -7.13 -3.73
N SER A 91 -10.62 -7.20 -4.28
CA SER A 91 -11.38 -8.44 -4.36
C SER A 91 -11.04 -9.12 -5.69
N HIS A 92 -10.21 -10.16 -5.64
CA HIS A 92 -9.74 -10.85 -6.85
C HIS A 92 -10.36 -12.23 -7.02
N PHE A 93 -10.49 -13.00 -5.94
CA PHE A 93 -10.93 -14.40 -5.99
C PHE A 93 -12.42 -14.61 -5.68
N GLY A 94 -13.13 -13.60 -5.17
CA GLY A 94 -14.47 -13.77 -4.60
C GLY A 94 -14.43 -14.44 -3.22
N HIS A 95 -15.56 -15.02 -2.78
CA HIS A 95 -15.69 -15.77 -1.53
C HIS A 95 -15.20 -15.06 -0.24
N GLY A 96 -15.24 -13.72 -0.24
CA GLY A 96 -14.76 -12.94 0.90
C GLY A 96 -13.23 -12.88 1.03
N ILE A 97 -12.47 -13.21 -0.02
CA ILE A 97 -11.01 -13.19 -0.02
C ILE A 97 -10.50 -11.78 -0.36
N LEU A 98 -9.91 -11.13 0.63
CA LEU A 98 -9.21 -9.86 0.52
C LEU A 98 -7.75 -10.09 0.12
N THR A 99 -7.31 -9.43 -0.96
CA THR A 99 -6.04 -9.74 -1.62
C THR A 99 -5.14 -8.51 -1.73
N TRP A 100 -3.90 -8.58 -1.23
CA TRP A 100 -2.85 -7.59 -1.50
C TRP A 100 -1.86 -8.16 -2.52
N THR A 101 -1.52 -7.35 -3.53
CA THR A 101 -0.35 -7.65 -4.39
C THR A 101 0.88 -7.08 -3.71
N LEU A 102 1.82 -7.94 -3.31
CA LEU A 102 3.07 -7.46 -2.72
C LEU A 102 3.99 -6.97 -3.85
N PRO A 103 4.62 -5.79 -3.74
CA PRO A 103 5.40 -5.19 -4.83
C PRO A 103 6.78 -5.84 -5.01
N TYR A 104 6.93 -7.10 -4.60
CA TYR A 104 8.21 -7.76 -4.41
C TYR A 104 8.28 -9.10 -5.13
N LEU A 105 9.35 -9.30 -5.90
CA LEU A 105 9.87 -10.62 -6.21
C LEU A 105 10.91 -10.98 -5.14
N PHE A 106 10.53 -11.86 -4.20
CA PHE A 106 11.45 -12.35 -3.18
C PHE A 106 12.40 -13.41 -3.76
N ARG A 107 13.66 -13.38 -3.31
CA ARG A 107 14.69 -14.37 -3.66
C ARG A 107 15.40 -14.86 -2.42
N THR A 108 15.37 -16.17 -2.22
CA THR A 108 16.15 -16.91 -1.23
C THR A 108 17.32 -17.65 -1.90
N PRO A 109 18.33 -18.11 -1.14
CA PRO A 109 19.32 -19.05 -1.68
C PRO A 109 18.68 -20.39 -2.01
N ALA A 110 19.31 -21.18 -2.89
CA ALA A 110 18.89 -22.54 -3.20
C ALA A 110 18.62 -23.37 -1.93
N GLY A 111 17.50 -24.10 -1.92
CA GLY A 111 17.09 -24.95 -0.78
C GLY A 111 16.35 -24.20 0.34
N TYR A 112 15.97 -22.94 0.11
CA TYR A 112 15.15 -22.15 1.04
C TYR A 112 13.88 -21.65 0.36
N SER A 113 12.76 -21.70 1.07
CA SER A 113 11.48 -21.12 0.66
C SER A 113 11.00 -20.10 1.69
N LEU A 114 9.99 -19.30 1.33
CA LEU A 114 9.30 -18.44 2.27
C LEU A 114 7.98 -19.07 2.71
N LEU A 115 7.78 -19.20 4.02
CA LEU A 115 6.45 -19.25 4.61
C LEU A 115 5.93 -17.80 4.64
N VAL A 116 4.85 -17.58 3.90
CA VAL A 116 4.11 -16.32 3.82
C VAL A 116 2.85 -16.50 4.63
N ARG A 117 2.69 -15.74 5.72
CA ARG A 117 1.59 -15.92 6.66
C ARG A 117 1.10 -14.59 7.22
N GLY A 118 0.00 -14.62 7.96
CA GLY A 118 -0.42 -13.48 8.76
C GLY A 118 0.54 -13.14 9.91
N PRO A 119 0.47 -11.92 10.47
CA PRO A 119 1.32 -11.54 11.59
C PRO A 119 1.08 -12.44 12.81
N ALA A 120 2.15 -13.06 13.33
CA ALA A 120 2.05 -14.01 14.44
C ALA A 120 1.45 -13.36 15.70
N ASN A 121 0.47 -14.04 16.32
CA ASN A 121 -0.25 -13.59 17.52
C ASN A 121 -0.85 -12.18 17.42
N SER A 122 -1.31 -11.78 16.25
CA SER A 122 -2.02 -10.52 16.01
C SER A 122 -3.45 -10.80 15.52
N PRO A 123 -4.36 -11.25 16.40
CA PRO A 123 -5.74 -11.52 16.00
C PRO A 123 -6.44 -10.22 15.57
N LYS A 124 -7.27 -10.33 14.53
CA LYS A 124 -8.14 -9.25 14.04
C LYS A 124 -9.56 -9.80 13.89
N ASP A 125 -10.53 -9.15 14.51
CA ASP A 125 -11.92 -9.65 14.51
C ASP A 125 -12.50 -9.67 13.08
N GLY A 126 -13.27 -10.71 12.78
CA GLY A 126 -13.99 -10.87 11.52
C GLY A 126 -13.14 -11.22 10.28
N VAL A 127 -11.82 -11.41 10.41
CA VAL A 127 -10.95 -11.76 9.27
C VAL A 127 -9.80 -12.65 9.71
N TYR A 128 -9.39 -13.57 8.84
CA TYR A 128 -8.32 -14.52 9.09
C TYR A 128 -7.27 -14.52 7.96
N PRO A 129 -5.97 -14.38 8.25
CA PRO A 129 -4.93 -14.46 7.23
C PRO A 129 -4.73 -15.90 6.75
N LEU A 130 -4.66 -16.11 5.44
CA LEU A 130 -4.25 -17.38 4.86
C LEU A 130 -2.72 -17.45 4.79
N GLU A 131 -2.17 -18.66 4.84
CA GLU A 131 -0.74 -18.90 4.74
C GLU A 131 -0.39 -19.78 3.54
N GLY A 132 0.81 -19.62 3.02
CA GLY A 132 1.32 -20.36 1.88
C GLY A 132 2.84 -20.48 1.93
N ILE A 133 3.35 -21.54 1.31
CA ILE A 133 4.78 -21.73 1.08
C ILE A 133 5.06 -21.31 -0.36
N VAL A 134 6.04 -20.42 -0.54
CA VAL A 134 6.44 -19.92 -1.85
C VAL A 134 7.90 -20.30 -2.11
N GLU A 135 8.13 -21.00 -3.22
CA GLU A 135 9.46 -21.45 -3.67
C GLU A 135 10.27 -20.28 -4.26
N THR A 136 10.76 -19.43 -3.37
CA THR A 136 11.46 -18.19 -3.73
C THR A 136 12.91 -18.39 -4.14
N ASP A 137 13.44 -19.61 -4.09
CA ASP A 137 14.80 -19.89 -4.54
C ASP A 137 14.89 -19.98 -6.07
N TRP A 138 13.84 -20.47 -6.74
CA TRP A 138 13.77 -20.54 -8.21
C TRP A 138 12.66 -19.70 -8.85
N SER A 139 11.47 -19.58 -8.24
CA SER A 139 10.30 -18.96 -8.88
C SER A 139 10.56 -17.53 -9.36
N VAL A 140 10.06 -17.20 -10.55
CA VAL A 140 10.13 -15.85 -11.14
C VAL A 140 8.86 -15.03 -10.93
N ALA A 141 7.85 -15.62 -10.29
CA ALA A 141 6.56 -14.98 -10.04
C ALA A 141 6.54 -14.25 -8.70
N THR A 142 5.83 -13.11 -8.66
CA THR A 142 5.37 -12.52 -7.41
C THR A 142 4.21 -13.33 -6.82
N PHE A 143 3.85 -13.06 -5.57
CA PHE A 143 2.69 -13.67 -4.92
C PHE A 143 1.83 -12.61 -4.23
N THR A 144 0.58 -12.98 -3.94
CA THR A 144 -0.35 -12.15 -3.17
C THR A 144 -0.40 -12.59 -1.71
N MET A 145 -0.68 -11.64 -0.81
CA MET A 145 -1.10 -11.96 0.55
C MET A 145 -2.63 -11.97 0.60
N ASN A 146 -3.21 -13.05 1.13
CA ASN A 146 -4.67 -13.26 1.10
C ASN A 146 -5.21 -13.43 2.52
N TRP A 147 -6.32 -12.76 2.81
CA TRP A 147 -7.07 -12.89 4.06
C TRP A 147 -8.51 -13.24 3.73
N ILE A 148 -9.12 -14.15 4.49
CA ILE A 148 -10.54 -14.51 4.36
C ILE A 148 -11.37 -13.75 5.39
N VAL A 149 -12.38 -13.01 4.93
CA VAL A 149 -13.36 -12.38 5.82
C VAL A 149 -14.32 -13.47 6.33
N THR A 150 -14.43 -13.59 7.66
CA THR A 150 -15.17 -14.67 8.32
C THR A 150 -16.53 -14.24 8.85
N ARG A 151 -16.81 -12.92 8.89
CA ARG A 151 -18.10 -12.38 9.35
C ARG A 151 -18.75 -11.49 8.28
N PRO A 152 -19.90 -11.91 7.70
CA PRO A 152 -20.67 -11.07 6.79
C PRO A 152 -21.20 -9.79 7.47
N HIS A 153 -21.36 -8.74 6.69
CA HIS A 153 -21.90 -7.41 7.06
C HIS A 153 -21.18 -6.72 8.22
N HIS A 154 -19.99 -7.19 8.59
CA HIS A 154 -19.16 -6.60 9.62
C HIS A 154 -18.03 -5.80 8.97
N PRO A 155 -17.98 -4.46 9.15
CA PRO A 155 -16.91 -3.65 8.59
C PRO A 155 -15.61 -3.84 9.36
N ILE A 156 -14.52 -4.10 8.65
CA ILE A 156 -13.18 -4.34 9.21
C ILE A 156 -12.22 -3.31 8.64
N THR A 157 -11.59 -2.52 9.49
CA THR A 157 -10.61 -1.50 9.06
C THR A 157 -9.19 -2.06 9.18
N PHE A 158 -8.42 -1.98 8.10
CA PHE A 158 -6.97 -2.14 8.10
C PHE A 158 -6.34 -0.75 8.11
N GLU A 159 -5.49 -0.45 9.08
CA GLU A 159 -4.86 0.87 9.23
C GLU A 159 -3.63 1.02 8.32
N ALA A 160 -3.19 2.26 8.09
CA ALA A 160 -1.86 2.51 7.52
C ALA A 160 -0.78 2.05 8.50
N ASP A 161 0.35 1.54 8.00
CA ASP A 161 1.41 0.95 8.82
C ASP A 161 0.91 -0.23 9.71
N GLU A 162 -0.23 -0.86 9.39
CA GLU A 162 -0.65 -2.12 10.00
C GLU A 162 0.07 -3.30 9.34
N PRO A 163 0.64 -4.27 10.08
CA PRO A 163 1.25 -5.45 9.47
C PRO A 163 0.18 -6.35 8.83
N ILE A 164 0.36 -6.67 7.55
CA ILE A 164 -0.59 -7.49 6.75
C ILE A 164 -0.03 -8.87 6.39
N CYS A 165 1.29 -9.02 6.45
CA CYS A 165 2.00 -10.24 6.08
C CYS A 165 3.26 -10.37 6.94
N MET A 166 3.65 -11.61 7.21
CA MET A 166 4.90 -11.99 7.83
C MET A 166 5.60 -13.00 6.91
N VAL A 167 6.82 -12.69 6.49
CA VAL A 167 7.66 -13.59 5.68
C VAL A 167 8.70 -14.28 6.55
N VAL A 168 8.79 -15.60 6.42
CA VAL A 168 9.65 -16.46 7.25
C VAL A 168 10.42 -17.42 6.35
N PRO A 169 11.73 -17.24 6.15
CA PRO A 169 12.57 -18.21 5.45
C PRO A 169 12.71 -19.49 6.25
N PHE A 170 12.58 -20.63 5.58
CA PHE A 170 12.85 -21.95 6.15
C PHE A 170 13.54 -22.85 5.12
N ARG A 171 14.19 -23.92 5.58
CA ARG A 171 14.86 -24.88 4.69
C ARG A 171 13.85 -25.84 4.10
N VAL A 172 13.89 -25.99 2.78
CA VAL A 172 13.09 -26.99 2.06
C VAL A 172 13.63 -28.38 2.40
N GLY A 173 12.73 -29.36 2.58
CA GLY A 173 13.10 -30.74 2.93
C GLY A 173 13.36 -30.96 4.42
N GLU A 174 13.46 -29.90 5.24
CA GLU A 174 13.74 -30.04 6.67
C GLU A 174 12.56 -30.70 7.40
N LEU A 175 11.31 -30.40 7.01
CA LEU A 175 10.13 -31.04 7.60
C LEU A 175 10.04 -32.53 7.22
N GLU A 176 10.34 -32.86 5.97
CA GLU A 176 10.30 -34.20 5.42
C GLU A 176 11.43 -35.10 5.96
N ALA A 177 12.51 -34.49 6.47
CA ALA A 177 13.62 -35.22 7.09
C ALA A 177 13.27 -35.77 8.48
N PHE A 178 12.22 -35.27 9.13
CA PHE A 178 11.78 -35.81 10.42
C PHE A 178 11.11 -37.18 10.24
N ALA A 179 11.55 -38.17 11.01
CA ALA A 179 10.87 -39.45 11.18
C ALA A 179 10.12 -39.44 12.53
N PRO A 180 8.83 -39.04 12.58
CA PRO A 180 8.11 -38.92 13.84
C PRO A 180 7.88 -40.30 14.48
N GLU A 181 8.20 -40.40 15.78
CA GLU A 181 7.99 -41.60 16.58
C GLU A 181 7.10 -41.30 17.78
N LEU A 182 6.18 -42.22 18.09
CA LEU A 182 5.46 -42.23 19.35
C LEU A 182 6.13 -43.24 20.29
N SER A 183 6.60 -42.78 21.44
CA SER A 183 7.23 -43.62 22.45
C SER A 183 6.60 -43.41 23.82
N ALA A 184 6.59 -44.47 24.63
CA ALA A 184 6.08 -44.42 25.99
C ALA A 184 7.13 -43.77 26.90
N LEU A 185 6.70 -42.78 27.69
CA LEU A 185 7.58 -42.08 28.64
C LEU A 185 8.27 -43.05 29.64
N ALA A 186 7.65 -44.20 29.93
CA ALA A 186 8.24 -45.24 30.77
C ALA A 186 9.56 -45.84 30.22
N GLY A 187 9.79 -45.74 28.90
CA GLY A 187 11.00 -46.22 28.23
C GLY A 187 12.23 -45.29 28.37
N ASP A 188 12.02 -44.04 28.81
CA ASP A 188 13.08 -43.07 29.07
C ASP A 188 12.97 -42.58 30.53
N LEU A 189 13.69 -43.26 31.42
CA LEU A 189 13.63 -43.00 32.86
C LEU A 189 14.08 -41.57 33.21
N ALA A 190 15.08 -41.02 32.52
CA ALA A 190 15.58 -39.68 32.79
C ALA A 190 14.52 -38.62 32.45
N THR A 191 13.92 -38.71 31.26
CA THR A 191 12.85 -37.79 30.85
C THR A 191 11.61 -37.96 31.73
N ARG A 192 11.25 -39.21 32.10
CA ARG A 192 10.14 -39.50 33.01
C ARG A 192 10.32 -38.85 34.37
N ASP A 193 11.50 -38.97 34.96
CA ASP A 193 11.77 -38.47 36.31
C ASP A 193 11.78 -36.93 36.31
N ALA A 194 12.41 -36.30 35.31
CA ALA A 194 12.36 -34.86 35.12
C ALA A 194 10.93 -34.33 34.90
N TYR A 195 10.11 -35.04 34.12
CA TYR A 195 8.70 -34.69 33.90
C TYR A 195 7.88 -34.83 35.19
N THR A 196 8.08 -35.91 35.94
CA THR A 196 7.38 -36.16 37.21
C THR A 196 7.69 -35.05 38.22
N GLU A 197 8.96 -34.67 38.37
CA GLU A 197 9.38 -33.58 39.25
C GLU A 197 8.78 -32.24 38.82
N TRP A 198 8.86 -31.92 37.52
CA TRP A 198 8.20 -30.73 36.97
C TRP A 198 6.69 -30.72 37.26
N SER A 199 6.00 -31.85 37.03
CA SER A 199 4.56 -31.99 37.23
C SER A 199 4.17 -31.81 38.70
N LYS A 200 4.94 -32.37 39.63
CA LYS A 200 4.75 -32.20 41.07
C LYS A 200 4.93 -30.75 41.48
N SER A 201 6.05 -30.14 41.12
CA SER A 201 6.36 -28.73 41.39
C SER A 201 5.27 -27.80 40.82
N ARG A 202 4.83 -28.05 39.59
CA ARG A 202 3.77 -27.27 38.94
C ARG A 202 2.42 -27.43 39.65
N GLY A 203 2.08 -28.64 40.07
CA GLY A 203 0.87 -28.92 40.83
C GLY A 203 0.85 -28.25 42.19
N GLU A 204 1.97 -28.25 42.91
CA GLU A 204 2.14 -27.54 44.19
C GLU A 204 2.02 -26.03 44.01
N PHE A 205 2.67 -25.47 42.98
CA PHE A 205 2.56 -24.04 42.66
C PHE A 205 1.12 -23.63 42.39
N LEU A 206 0.38 -24.38 41.54
CA LEU A 206 -1.01 -24.06 41.18
C LEU A 206 -1.96 -24.15 42.38
N ARG A 207 -1.80 -25.15 43.26
CA ARG A 207 -2.62 -25.29 44.48
C ARG A 207 -2.48 -24.09 45.41
N ASN A 208 -1.29 -23.49 45.47
CA ASN A 208 -0.97 -22.41 46.40
C ASN A 208 -1.01 -21.01 45.77
N LEU A 209 -1.23 -20.89 44.46
CA LEU A 209 -1.11 -19.63 43.71
C LEU A 209 -2.01 -18.49 44.22
N HIS A 210 -3.13 -18.82 44.87
CA HIS A 210 -4.07 -17.85 45.43
C HIS A 210 -3.92 -17.65 46.95
N SER A 211 -2.97 -18.34 47.60
CA SER A 211 -2.73 -18.21 49.04
C SER A 211 -1.88 -16.98 49.34
N PRO A 212 -2.37 -16.03 50.17
CA PRO A 212 -1.61 -14.82 50.52
C PRO A 212 -0.26 -15.13 51.18
N GLY A 213 -0.17 -16.15 52.03
CA GLY A 213 1.08 -16.55 52.67
C GLY A 213 2.10 -17.16 51.71
N PHE A 214 1.63 -17.85 50.67
CA PHE A 214 2.49 -18.39 49.61
C PHE A 214 3.05 -17.25 48.74
N LEU A 215 2.20 -16.33 48.29
CA LEU A 215 2.61 -15.17 47.49
C LEU A 215 3.49 -14.16 48.25
N ALA A 216 3.45 -14.15 49.58
CA ALA A 216 4.36 -13.33 50.39
C ALA A 216 5.83 -13.79 50.31
N THR A 217 6.07 -15.05 49.95
CA THR A 217 7.41 -15.67 49.91
C THR A 217 7.79 -16.21 48.53
N HIS A 218 6.84 -16.30 47.59
CA HIS A 218 7.03 -16.87 46.26
C HIS A 218 6.51 -15.91 45.18
N GLU A 219 7.21 -15.86 44.03
CA GLU A 219 6.75 -15.06 42.90
C GLU A 219 5.40 -15.59 42.36
N PRO A 220 4.49 -14.73 41.88
CA PRO A 220 3.18 -15.12 41.33
C PRO A 220 3.28 -15.84 39.98
N TRP A 221 4.48 -16.23 39.54
CA TRP A 221 4.72 -16.88 38.27
C TRP A 221 5.98 -17.75 38.32
N GLN A 222 5.84 -19.00 37.86
CA GLN A 222 6.94 -19.97 37.74
C GLN A 222 7.72 -19.76 36.43
N LYS A 223 8.99 -19.35 36.54
CA LYS A 223 9.82 -18.83 35.43
C LYS A 223 10.81 -19.84 34.84
N HIS A 224 10.74 -21.12 35.17
CA HIS A 224 11.75 -22.13 34.77
C HIS A 224 12.05 -22.10 33.26
N TYR A 225 11.03 -22.31 32.40
CA TYR A 225 11.20 -22.23 30.94
C TYR A 225 11.66 -20.83 30.49
N PHE A 226 11.15 -19.76 31.08
CA PHE A 226 11.54 -18.40 30.70
C PHE A 226 13.03 -18.13 30.95
N ARG A 227 13.57 -18.70 32.04
CA ARG A 227 14.99 -18.63 32.41
C ARG A 227 15.85 -19.70 31.75
N GLY A 228 15.26 -20.66 31.04
CA GLY A 228 15.97 -21.80 30.45
C GLY A 228 16.49 -22.76 31.52
N LEU A 229 15.70 -23.01 32.57
CA LEU A 229 16.05 -23.91 33.68
C LEU A 229 15.08 -25.09 33.75
N LEU A 230 15.60 -26.25 34.13
CA LEU A 230 14.83 -27.41 34.59
C LEU A 230 14.35 -27.17 36.04
N PRO A 231 13.40 -27.98 36.56
CA PRO A 231 12.88 -27.83 37.94
C PRO A 231 13.95 -27.95 39.03
N ASP A 232 15.01 -28.72 38.78
CA ASP A 232 16.17 -28.90 39.66
C ASP A 232 17.19 -27.76 39.56
N GLY A 233 16.93 -26.75 38.71
CA GLY A 233 17.81 -25.60 38.49
C GLY A 233 18.88 -25.81 37.43
N VAL A 234 18.94 -26.99 36.78
CA VAL A 234 19.89 -27.25 35.71
C VAL A 234 19.55 -26.39 34.48
N PRO A 235 20.51 -25.64 33.89
CA PRO A 235 20.25 -24.83 32.71
C PRO A 235 20.17 -25.68 31.43
N ALA A 236 19.32 -25.25 30.49
CA ALA A 236 19.28 -25.80 29.15
C ALA A 236 20.59 -25.50 28.40
N PRO A 237 21.09 -26.42 27.54
CA PRO A 237 22.33 -26.21 26.78
C PRO A 237 22.31 -24.95 25.92
N GLU A 238 21.17 -24.68 25.27
CA GLU A 238 20.89 -23.43 24.57
C GLU A 238 19.48 -22.95 24.92
N HIS A 239 19.32 -21.65 25.13
CA HIS A 239 18.02 -21.04 25.41
C HIS A 239 17.91 -19.68 24.75
N ARG A 240 16.85 -19.47 23.97
CA ARG A 240 16.63 -18.21 23.24
C ARG A 240 15.47 -17.45 23.86
N THR A 241 15.77 -16.23 24.30
CA THR A 241 14.76 -15.30 24.83
C THR A 241 14.41 -14.18 23.84
N LYS A 242 15.21 -14.02 22.78
CA LYS A 242 15.05 -12.99 21.75
C LYS A 242 15.63 -13.45 20.41
N LEU A 243 15.07 -12.96 19.31
CA LEU A 243 15.64 -13.11 17.97
C LEU A 243 16.24 -11.78 17.50
N HIS A 244 17.40 -11.84 16.85
CA HIS A 244 18.10 -10.66 16.31
C HIS A 244 18.13 -10.73 14.78
N LEU A 245 17.00 -10.37 14.15
CA LEU A 245 16.90 -10.32 12.69
C LEU A 245 17.42 -8.99 12.15
N ARG A 246 18.16 -9.04 11.04
CA ARG A 246 18.65 -7.83 10.34
C ARG A 246 17.49 -7.18 9.58
N PRO A 247 17.36 -5.85 9.58
CA PRO A 247 16.39 -5.18 8.70
C PRO A 247 16.78 -5.38 7.23
N PHE A 248 15.81 -5.27 6.33
CA PHE A 248 16.12 -5.11 4.91
C PHE A 248 16.88 -3.78 4.75
N ALA A 249 18.06 -3.82 4.13
CA ALA A 249 18.77 -2.60 3.77
C ALA A 249 18.03 -1.93 2.61
N GLY A 250 17.74 -0.63 2.74
CA GLY A 250 17.01 0.12 1.72
C GLY A 250 17.76 0.24 0.40
N LEU A 251 17.03 0.53 -0.67
CA LEU A 251 17.56 1.01 -1.95
C LEU A 251 17.98 2.48 -1.84
N ALA A 252 18.97 2.83 -1.02
CA ALA A 252 19.59 4.15 -1.06
C ALA A 252 20.92 4.17 -0.32
N GLY A 253 21.90 4.86 -0.87
CA GLY A 253 22.99 5.39 -0.06
C GLY A 253 22.40 6.17 1.13
N GLN A 254 22.88 5.82 2.32
CA GLN A 254 22.82 6.59 3.56
C GLN A 254 21.45 7.20 3.94
N ALA A 255 20.75 6.50 4.85
CA ALA A 255 19.94 7.17 5.87
C ALA A 255 20.22 6.51 7.22
N GLU A 256 20.57 7.35 8.19
CA GLU A 256 21.15 7.01 9.49
C GLU A 256 20.24 6.19 10.43
N LYS A 257 20.88 5.61 11.45
CA LYS A 257 20.27 4.92 12.60
C LYS A 257 19.11 5.73 13.21
N PRO A 258 17.95 5.12 13.49
CA PRO A 258 16.95 5.74 14.36
C PRO A 258 17.43 5.76 15.81
N SER A 259 17.56 6.94 16.41
CA SER A 259 17.54 7.15 17.86
C SER A 259 16.09 7.20 18.36
N ALA A 260 15.90 6.89 19.65
CA ALA A 260 14.62 6.72 20.35
C ALA A 260 13.58 7.85 20.14
N PRO A 261 12.27 7.55 20.26
CA PRO A 261 11.21 8.49 19.92
C PRO A 261 11.02 9.57 21.00
N ALA A 262 11.00 10.83 20.55
CA ALA A 262 10.42 11.98 21.26
C ALA A 262 8.94 12.14 20.83
N PRO A 263 8.07 12.79 21.64
CA PRO A 263 6.61 12.74 21.47
C PRO A 263 6.12 13.39 20.17
N PRO A 264 4.92 13.03 19.67
CA PRO A 264 4.48 13.41 18.34
C PRO A 264 4.05 14.88 18.30
N GLU A 265 4.66 15.66 17.42
CA GLU A 265 4.06 16.89 16.89
C GLU A 265 3.31 16.59 15.57
N PRO A 266 2.26 17.37 15.26
CA PRO A 266 1.18 16.94 14.40
C PRO A 266 1.61 16.72 12.95
N SER A 267 1.18 15.57 12.43
CA SER A 267 1.25 15.12 11.05
C SER A 267 0.88 16.22 10.06
N SER A 268 1.76 16.53 9.11
CA SER A 268 1.31 17.15 7.86
C SER A 268 0.31 16.21 7.16
N PRO A 269 -0.85 16.70 6.68
CA PRO A 269 -1.87 15.85 6.05
C PRO A 269 -1.33 15.20 4.77
N PRO A 270 -1.83 14.00 4.39
CA PRO A 270 -1.41 13.31 3.18
C PRO A 270 -1.72 14.16 1.93
N PRO A 271 -0.95 13.97 0.83
CA PRO A 271 -1.15 14.73 -0.40
C PRO A 271 -2.57 14.57 -0.92
N LEU A 272 -3.13 15.70 -1.34
CA LEU A 272 -4.55 15.92 -1.35
C LEU A 272 -5.13 15.73 -2.75
N ILE A 273 -4.60 14.83 -3.58
CA ILE A 273 -5.06 14.59 -4.96
C ILE A 273 -6.52 14.09 -4.95
N LEU A 274 -7.37 14.68 -5.79
CA LEU A 274 -8.74 14.28 -6.04
C LEU A 274 -8.75 13.21 -7.14
N GLU A 275 -9.38 12.06 -6.91
CA GLU A 275 -9.67 11.07 -7.95
C GLU A 275 -11.16 10.76 -7.94
N VAL A 276 -11.82 10.87 -9.10
CA VAL A 276 -13.24 10.53 -9.26
C VAL A 276 -13.37 9.49 -10.37
N PRO A 277 -13.48 8.19 -10.03
CA PRO A 277 -13.70 7.15 -11.01
C PRO A 277 -15.10 7.29 -11.62
N ASN A 278 -15.25 6.86 -12.88
CA ASN A 278 -16.53 6.93 -13.61
C ASN A 278 -17.15 8.34 -13.62
N PHE A 279 -16.31 9.38 -13.62
CA PHE A 279 -16.73 10.77 -13.74
C PHE A 279 -17.44 11.04 -15.08
N LEU A 280 -16.96 10.40 -16.15
CA LEU A 280 -17.67 10.31 -17.42
C LEU A 280 -18.07 8.86 -17.70
N SER A 281 -19.23 8.68 -18.34
CA SER A 281 -19.59 7.38 -18.88
C SER A 281 -18.71 7.00 -20.09
N PRO A 282 -18.61 5.71 -20.45
CA PRO A 282 -17.94 5.29 -21.67
C PRO A 282 -18.50 5.95 -22.94
N GLU A 283 -19.81 6.18 -23.00
CA GLU A 283 -20.47 6.87 -24.11
C GLU A 283 -20.07 8.35 -24.19
N GLU A 284 -19.99 9.04 -23.05
CA GLU A 284 -19.52 10.43 -23.00
C GLU A 284 -18.03 10.53 -23.40
N CYS A 285 -17.20 9.58 -22.96
CA CYS A 285 -15.80 9.51 -23.38
C CYS A 285 -15.66 9.33 -24.90
N ALA A 286 -16.38 8.36 -25.47
CA ALA A 286 -16.41 8.12 -26.91
C ALA A 286 -16.89 9.35 -27.67
N LYS A 287 -17.95 10.01 -27.20
CA LYS A 287 -18.48 11.23 -27.81
C LYS A 287 -17.45 12.37 -27.85
N LEU A 288 -16.65 12.54 -26.80
CA LEU A 288 -15.56 13.53 -26.78
C LEU A 288 -14.43 13.17 -27.75
N ILE A 289 -14.02 11.91 -27.81
CA ILE A 289 -12.99 11.43 -28.75
C ILE A 289 -13.46 11.59 -30.20
N ASP A 290 -14.70 11.22 -30.50
CA ASP A 290 -15.25 11.35 -31.86
C ASP A 290 -15.38 12.81 -32.29
N GLY A 291 -15.83 13.68 -31.37
CA GLY A 291 -15.82 15.12 -31.59
C GLY A 291 -14.41 15.65 -31.89
N PHE A 292 -13.42 15.24 -31.08
CA PHE A 292 -12.03 15.60 -31.30
C PHE A 292 -11.55 15.18 -32.69
N ARG A 293 -11.80 13.93 -33.09
CA ARG A 293 -11.40 13.39 -34.40
C ARG A 293 -12.06 14.11 -35.57
N ARG A 294 -13.35 14.46 -35.46
CA ARG A 294 -14.06 15.24 -36.48
C ARG A 294 -13.43 16.62 -36.68
N LEU A 295 -13.19 17.36 -35.60
CA LEU A 295 -12.53 18.68 -35.66
C LEU A 295 -11.08 18.59 -36.18
N ASN A 296 -10.35 17.55 -35.76
CA ASN A 296 -8.99 17.33 -36.23
C ASN A 296 -8.95 17.10 -37.75
N SER A 297 -9.92 16.34 -38.28
CA SER A 297 -10.03 16.01 -39.70
C SER A 297 -10.59 17.16 -40.54
N SER A 298 -11.43 18.03 -39.98
CA SER A 298 -12.05 19.14 -40.71
C SER A 298 -11.12 20.34 -40.93
N GLY A 299 -9.92 20.33 -40.34
CA GLY A 299 -8.98 21.45 -40.45
C GLY A 299 -9.47 22.71 -39.75
N ALA A 300 -10.30 22.56 -38.70
CA ALA A 300 -10.83 23.69 -37.94
C ALA A 300 -9.70 24.64 -37.47
N ARG A 301 -9.99 25.94 -37.47
CA ARG A 301 -9.06 26.96 -36.99
C ARG A 301 -8.97 26.90 -35.46
N GLY A 302 -7.77 27.08 -34.91
CA GLY A 302 -7.54 27.12 -33.45
C GLY A 302 -6.98 25.84 -32.83
N LEU A 303 -6.80 24.77 -33.60
CA LEU A 303 -6.10 23.56 -33.16
C LEU A 303 -4.61 23.83 -33.01
N ARG A 304 -4.01 23.31 -31.94
CA ARG A 304 -2.55 23.33 -31.72
C ARG A 304 -1.98 21.99 -32.17
N ARG A 305 -1.07 22.02 -33.15
CA ARG A 305 -0.43 20.82 -33.70
C ARG A 305 1.06 20.84 -33.37
N PHE A 306 1.50 19.81 -32.68
CA PHE A 306 2.89 19.51 -32.38
C PHE A 306 3.26 18.19 -33.08
N PRO A 307 4.56 17.86 -33.20
CA PRO A 307 4.99 16.63 -33.89
C PRO A 307 4.33 15.35 -33.40
N LEU A 308 4.10 15.22 -32.08
CA LEU A 308 3.52 14.02 -31.45
C LEU A 308 2.27 14.31 -30.62
N ARG A 309 1.72 15.54 -30.72
CA ARG A 309 0.55 15.96 -29.94
C ARG A 309 -0.38 16.85 -30.74
N ILE A 310 -1.67 16.65 -30.55
CA ILE A 310 -2.70 17.58 -31.03
C ILE A 310 -3.50 18.04 -29.81
N GLU A 311 -3.73 19.34 -29.69
CA GLU A 311 -4.54 19.92 -28.63
C GLU A 311 -5.64 20.81 -29.22
N ILE A 312 -6.87 20.66 -28.72
CA ILE A 312 -8.04 21.43 -29.13
C ILE A 312 -8.60 22.17 -27.91
N PRO A 313 -8.51 23.51 -27.87
CA PRO A 313 -9.21 24.29 -26.86
C PRO A 313 -10.71 23.97 -26.91
N ALA A 314 -11.32 23.73 -25.75
CA ALA A 314 -12.71 23.26 -25.66
C ALA A 314 -13.72 24.24 -26.33
N ARG A 315 -13.36 25.53 -26.41
CA ARG A 315 -14.16 26.55 -27.11
C ARG A 315 -14.26 26.32 -28.62
N THR A 316 -13.25 25.72 -29.24
CA THR A 316 -13.24 25.46 -30.68
C THR A 316 -14.38 24.55 -31.11
N PHE A 317 -14.88 23.67 -30.22
CA PHE A 317 -16.06 22.84 -30.48
C PHE A 317 -17.31 23.68 -30.71
N LYS A 318 -17.47 24.78 -29.95
CA LYS A 318 -18.57 25.73 -30.18
C LYS A 318 -18.43 26.44 -31.51
N ASP A 319 -17.24 26.98 -31.77
CA ASP A 319 -16.96 27.77 -32.98
C ASP A 319 -17.13 26.92 -34.26
N ALA A 320 -16.92 25.61 -34.16
CA ALA A 320 -17.13 24.64 -35.23
C ALA A 320 -18.56 24.07 -35.32
N GLY A 321 -19.50 24.51 -34.48
CA GLY A 321 -20.89 24.04 -34.49
C GLY A 321 -21.12 22.65 -33.88
N GLU A 322 -20.17 22.12 -33.11
CA GLU A 322 -20.28 20.84 -32.39
C GLU A 322 -21.07 21.02 -31.08
N SER A 323 -22.31 21.52 -31.16
CA SER A 323 -23.13 21.91 -30.01
C SER A 323 -23.30 20.79 -28.99
N ASN A 324 -23.52 19.56 -29.46
CA ASN A 324 -23.67 18.38 -28.60
C ASN A 324 -22.42 18.06 -27.76
N VAL A 325 -21.23 18.35 -28.29
CA VAL A 325 -19.95 18.15 -27.60
C VAL A 325 -19.70 19.34 -26.67
N HIS A 326 -19.99 20.56 -27.13
CA HIS A 326 -19.86 21.77 -26.32
C HIS A 326 -20.78 21.76 -25.08
N ASP A 327 -22.01 21.26 -25.19
CA ASP A 327 -22.94 21.12 -24.06
C ASP A 327 -22.42 20.11 -23.02
N LEU A 328 -21.89 18.97 -23.49
CA LEU A 328 -21.22 17.98 -22.63
C LEU A 328 -20.01 18.61 -21.92
N LEU A 329 -19.16 19.34 -22.65
CA LEU A 329 -18.01 20.04 -22.08
C LEU A 329 -18.45 21.09 -21.05
N THR A 330 -19.54 21.81 -21.29
CA THR A 330 -20.09 22.80 -20.35
C THR A 330 -20.48 22.13 -19.03
N ARG A 331 -21.21 21.01 -19.09
CA ARG A 331 -21.56 20.25 -17.88
C ARG A 331 -20.32 19.70 -17.16
N VAL A 332 -19.37 19.16 -17.90
CA VAL A 332 -18.11 18.61 -17.36
C VAL A 332 -17.32 19.67 -16.62
N ARG A 333 -17.12 20.84 -17.23
CA ARG A 333 -16.41 21.98 -16.64
C ARG A 333 -17.05 22.39 -15.32
N ASN A 334 -18.37 22.59 -15.31
CA ASN A 334 -19.11 22.99 -14.11
C ASN A 334 -19.01 21.93 -13.00
N HIS A 335 -19.03 20.64 -13.36
CA HIS A 335 -18.90 19.56 -12.39
C HIS A 335 -17.48 19.52 -11.80
N ILE A 336 -16.44 19.64 -12.64
CA ILE A 336 -15.04 19.68 -12.18
C ILE A 336 -14.82 20.86 -11.21
N VAL A 337 -15.31 22.06 -11.56
CA VAL A 337 -15.15 23.24 -10.68
C VAL A 337 -15.79 23.02 -9.32
N ARG A 338 -17.00 22.44 -9.25
CA ARG A 338 -17.65 22.13 -7.97
C ARG A 338 -16.83 21.14 -7.14
N LEU A 339 -16.36 20.05 -7.76
CA LEU A 339 -15.55 19.03 -7.08
C LEU A 339 -14.22 19.60 -6.56
N LEU A 340 -13.55 20.43 -7.36
CA LEU A 340 -12.32 21.11 -6.94
C LEU A 340 -12.59 22.10 -5.80
N GLN A 341 -13.68 22.86 -5.86
CA GLN A 341 -14.05 23.83 -4.83
C GLN A 341 -14.40 23.16 -3.50
N GLU A 342 -15.11 22.03 -3.54
CA GLU A 342 -15.44 21.21 -2.38
C GLU A 342 -14.19 20.55 -1.78
N ARG A 343 -13.28 20.07 -2.64
CA ARG A 343 -12.05 19.40 -2.22
C ARG A 343 -11.02 20.37 -1.64
N TYR A 344 -10.89 21.54 -2.25
CA TYR A 344 -9.92 22.57 -1.92
C TYR A 344 -10.65 23.89 -1.66
N PRO A 345 -11.20 24.08 -0.45
CA PRO A 345 -11.92 25.30 -0.13
C PRO A 345 -11.02 26.53 -0.28
N THR A 346 -11.43 27.45 -1.14
CA THR A 346 -10.78 28.75 -1.34
C THR A 346 -11.71 29.87 -0.86
N PRO A 347 -11.18 31.01 -0.38
CA PRO A 347 -12.00 32.16 0.02
C PRO A 347 -12.81 32.75 -1.13
N THR A 348 -12.35 32.54 -2.37
CA THR A 348 -12.97 33.05 -3.60
C THR A 348 -13.41 31.87 -4.47
N ALA A 349 -14.55 32.01 -5.13
CA ALA A 349 -15.07 30.98 -6.03
C ALA A 349 -14.11 30.71 -7.20
N LEU A 350 -13.87 29.44 -7.47
CA LEU A 350 -13.07 28.98 -8.59
C LEU A 350 -13.80 29.18 -9.91
N ALA A 351 -13.06 29.68 -10.89
CA ALA A 351 -13.49 29.78 -12.28
C ALA A 351 -12.50 29.04 -13.19
N VAL A 352 -12.93 28.66 -14.40
CA VAL A 352 -12.07 27.96 -15.36
C VAL A 352 -11.17 28.96 -16.09
N ASP A 353 -9.86 28.73 -16.06
CA ASP A 353 -8.85 29.46 -16.85
C ASP A 353 -8.76 28.91 -18.29
N LEU A 354 -8.73 27.59 -18.42
CA LEU A 354 -8.64 26.92 -19.73
C LEU A 354 -9.19 25.50 -19.66
N THR A 355 -9.85 25.03 -20.72
CA THR A 355 -10.06 23.60 -20.97
C THR A 355 -9.54 23.19 -22.32
N LEU A 356 -8.88 22.04 -22.36
CA LEU A 356 -8.14 21.54 -23.50
C LEU A 356 -8.38 20.05 -23.66
N LEU A 357 -8.72 19.59 -24.86
CA LEU A 357 -8.65 18.17 -25.19
C LEU A 357 -7.33 17.91 -25.88
N SER A 358 -6.68 16.80 -25.57
CA SER A 358 -5.38 16.41 -26.12
C SER A 358 -5.39 14.97 -26.60
N GLU A 359 -4.69 14.76 -27.71
CA GLU A 359 -4.27 13.47 -28.24
C GLU A 359 -2.74 13.41 -28.21
N MET A 360 -2.19 12.44 -27.49
CA MET A 360 -0.75 12.18 -27.43
C MET A 360 -0.43 10.89 -28.19
N SER A 361 0.54 10.98 -29.11
CA SER A 361 1.05 9.86 -29.91
C SER A 361 2.25 9.18 -29.23
N PRO A 362 2.65 7.96 -29.65
CA PRO A 362 3.84 7.31 -29.13
C PRO A 362 5.09 8.20 -29.20
N GLY A 363 5.84 8.24 -28.10
CA GLY A 363 7.00 9.10 -27.89
C GLY A 363 6.68 10.45 -27.24
N ASP A 364 5.42 10.90 -27.26
CA ASP A 364 5.04 12.14 -26.58
C ASP A 364 5.02 11.95 -25.05
N SER A 365 5.44 12.98 -24.34
CA SER A 365 5.50 13.02 -22.88
C SER A 365 5.29 14.46 -22.39
N HIS A 366 5.18 14.65 -21.08
CA HIS A 366 5.21 15.97 -20.49
C HIS A 366 6.19 15.99 -19.32
N PRO A 367 7.27 16.79 -19.38
CA PRO A 367 8.34 16.72 -18.39
C PRO A 367 7.86 17.16 -17.01
N LEU A 368 8.62 16.78 -15.98
CA LEU A 368 8.36 17.18 -14.59
C LEU A 368 8.30 18.70 -14.46
N HIS A 369 7.15 19.22 -14.03
CA HIS A 369 6.91 20.65 -13.89
C HIS A 369 5.83 20.92 -12.83
N SER A 370 5.67 22.20 -12.47
CA SER A 370 4.49 22.72 -11.77
C SER A 370 3.80 23.75 -12.65
N ASP A 371 2.49 23.84 -12.51
CA ASP A 371 1.66 24.69 -13.38
C ASP A 371 1.84 26.18 -13.08
N ASN A 372 1.92 26.56 -11.80
CA ASN A 372 1.96 27.98 -11.41
C ASN A 372 3.35 28.47 -10.95
N GLU A 373 4.31 27.56 -10.73
CA GLU A 373 5.67 27.85 -10.26
C GLU A 373 6.71 27.09 -11.10
N ARG A 374 7.93 27.62 -11.22
CA ARG A 374 9.07 26.95 -11.86
C ARG A 374 10.37 27.27 -11.16
N GLN A 375 11.41 26.48 -11.41
CA GLN A 375 12.77 26.80 -10.96
C GLN A 375 13.50 27.63 -12.02
N ASP A 376 14.21 28.67 -11.58
CA ASP A 376 15.18 29.38 -12.41
C ASP A 376 16.48 28.55 -12.58
N PRO A 377 17.45 28.97 -13.42
CA PRO A 377 18.71 28.24 -13.58
C PRO A 377 19.54 28.06 -12.31
N ALA A 378 19.27 28.85 -11.25
CA ALA A 378 19.92 28.73 -9.94
C ALA A 378 19.15 27.81 -8.97
N GLY A 379 18.05 27.18 -9.42
CA GLY A 379 17.21 26.29 -8.62
C GLY A 379 16.19 27.02 -7.73
N LYS A 380 16.07 28.34 -7.84
CA LYS A 380 15.13 29.13 -7.04
C LYS A 380 13.73 29.07 -7.64
N TRP A 381 12.74 28.82 -6.78
CA TRP A 381 11.34 28.85 -7.17
C TRP A 381 10.86 30.26 -7.46
N ILE A 382 10.33 30.46 -8.66
CA ILE A 382 9.75 31.70 -9.17
C ILE A 382 8.38 31.42 -9.79
N PRO A 383 7.50 32.43 -9.91
CA PRO A 383 6.25 32.28 -10.66
C PRO A 383 6.48 31.72 -12.07
N ASN A 384 5.66 30.76 -12.49
CA ASN A 384 5.68 30.25 -13.86
C ASN A 384 5.02 31.26 -14.82
N HIS A 385 4.79 30.89 -16.08
CA HIS A 385 4.06 31.70 -17.05
C HIS A 385 2.53 31.71 -16.82
N THR A 386 2.04 30.87 -15.91
CA THR A 386 0.63 30.76 -15.49
C THR A 386 0.46 30.81 -13.96
N PRO A 387 0.99 31.84 -13.28
CA PRO A 387 1.04 31.89 -11.82
C PRO A 387 -0.32 32.06 -11.13
N TRP A 388 -1.35 32.42 -11.90
CA TRP A 388 -2.74 32.58 -11.43
C TRP A 388 -3.52 31.26 -11.35
N ARG A 389 -2.93 30.14 -11.79
CA ARG A 389 -3.58 28.83 -11.73
C ARG A 389 -3.52 28.26 -10.33
N GLU A 390 -4.67 27.86 -9.81
CA GLU A 390 -4.82 27.32 -8.45
C GLU A 390 -4.84 25.79 -8.48
N PHE A 391 -5.71 25.22 -9.31
CA PHE A 391 -5.88 23.77 -9.44
C PHE A 391 -5.91 23.37 -10.91
N ALA A 392 -5.48 22.14 -11.16
CA ALA A 392 -5.58 21.45 -12.43
C ALA A 392 -6.47 20.21 -12.27
N ALA A 393 -7.06 19.80 -13.39
CA ALA A 393 -7.85 18.59 -13.51
C ALA A 393 -7.57 17.91 -14.84
N VAL A 394 -7.49 16.58 -14.84
CA VAL A 394 -7.31 15.73 -16.02
C VAL A 394 -8.39 14.67 -16.02
N VAL A 395 -9.19 14.61 -17.09
CA VAL A 395 -10.13 13.52 -17.35
C VAL A 395 -9.56 12.63 -18.44
N TYR A 396 -9.42 11.35 -18.17
CA TYR A 396 -8.96 10.36 -19.14
C TYR A 396 -10.12 9.89 -20.01
N LEU A 397 -9.97 9.93 -21.33
CA LEU A 397 -11.03 9.57 -22.26
C LEU A 397 -10.89 8.13 -22.79
N ASN A 398 -9.73 7.51 -22.61
CA ASN A 398 -9.47 6.11 -22.92
C ASN A 398 -8.50 5.48 -21.90
N THR A 399 -8.33 4.16 -21.95
CA THR A 399 -7.74 3.36 -20.86
C THR A 399 -6.31 2.93 -21.16
N CYS A 400 -5.38 3.19 -20.23
CA CYS A 400 -4.03 2.67 -20.31
C CYS A 400 -4.04 1.15 -20.04
N GLY A 401 -3.24 0.39 -20.80
CA GLY A 401 -3.22 -1.07 -20.83
C GLY A 401 -4.24 -1.70 -21.77
N ALA A 402 -5.22 -0.94 -22.28
CA ALA A 402 -6.21 -1.42 -23.23
C ALA A 402 -6.16 -0.67 -24.57
N ASP A 403 -6.22 0.66 -24.54
CA ASP A 403 -6.24 1.52 -25.73
C ASP A 403 -4.85 2.10 -26.08
N TYR A 404 -3.99 2.24 -25.06
CA TYR A 404 -2.61 2.71 -25.16
C TYR A 404 -1.76 2.15 -24.01
N THR A 405 -0.43 2.25 -24.09
CA THR A 405 0.50 1.93 -22.98
C THR A 405 1.49 3.09 -22.79
N GLY A 406 2.03 3.25 -21.59
CA GLY A 406 2.74 4.48 -21.22
C GLY A 406 1.76 5.64 -20.99
N GLY A 407 2.26 6.88 -20.94
CA GLY A 407 1.38 8.05 -20.80
C GLY A 407 0.73 8.23 -19.42
N GLU A 408 1.20 7.54 -18.39
CA GLU A 408 0.75 7.69 -17.01
C GLU A 408 1.17 9.05 -16.43
N LEU A 409 0.27 9.64 -15.64
CA LEU A 409 0.53 10.86 -14.87
C LEU A 409 1.20 10.48 -13.54
N ARG A 410 2.36 11.06 -13.25
CA ARG A 410 3.13 10.83 -12.03
C ARG A 410 3.32 12.14 -11.27
N PHE A 411 3.32 12.05 -9.96
CA PHE A 411 3.66 13.12 -9.03
C PHE A 411 4.88 12.66 -8.20
N PRO A 412 6.11 12.76 -8.74
CA PRO A 412 7.29 12.25 -8.06
C PRO A 412 7.50 12.76 -6.63
N PRO A 413 7.30 14.06 -6.29
CA PRO A 413 7.45 14.53 -4.91
C PRO A 413 6.46 13.89 -3.92
N LEU A 414 5.33 13.39 -4.45
CA LEU A 414 4.26 12.78 -3.67
C LEU A 414 4.30 11.26 -3.71
N ALA A 415 5.20 10.66 -4.50
CA ALA A 415 5.25 9.24 -4.80
C ALA A 415 3.88 8.67 -5.25
N VAL A 416 3.12 9.47 -6.01
CA VAL A 416 1.82 9.06 -6.60
C VAL A 416 1.98 8.82 -8.09
N GLU A 417 1.41 7.73 -8.58
CA GLU A 417 1.25 7.43 -10.00
C GLU A 417 -0.22 7.09 -10.25
N VAL A 418 -0.79 7.72 -11.27
CA VAL A 418 -2.18 7.51 -11.67
C VAL A 418 -2.22 6.44 -12.75
N SER A 419 -3.06 5.42 -12.58
CA SER A 419 -3.38 4.46 -13.64
C SER A 419 -4.58 4.95 -14.47
N PRO A 420 -4.38 5.47 -15.70
CA PRO A 420 -5.45 6.05 -16.50
C PRO A 420 -6.52 5.04 -16.90
N ARG A 421 -7.78 5.36 -16.62
CA ARG A 421 -8.96 4.60 -17.09
C ARG A 421 -9.95 5.56 -17.72
N ALA A 422 -10.62 5.12 -18.79
CA ALA A 422 -11.66 5.92 -19.42
C ALA A 422 -12.69 6.39 -18.38
N GLY A 423 -12.97 7.69 -18.37
CA GLY A 423 -13.89 8.32 -17.44
C GLY A 423 -13.32 8.64 -16.06
N LEU A 424 -12.04 8.38 -15.78
CA LEU A 424 -11.39 8.82 -14.54
C LEU A 424 -11.08 10.32 -14.60
N LEU A 425 -11.50 11.08 -13.58
CA LEU A 425 -11.06 12.45 -13.32
C LEU A 425 -9.98 12.44 -12.22
N VAL A 426 -8.92 13.23 -12.40
CA VAL A 426 -7.90 13.52 -11.38
C VAL A 426 -7.76 15.02 -11.23
N GLY A 427 -7.80 15.55 -10.00
CA GLY A 427 -7.64 16.98 -9.69
C GLY A 427 -6.56 17.22 -8.64
N PHE A 428 -5.81 18.32 -8.74
CA PHE A 428 -4.69 18.62 -7.85
C PHE A 428 -4.30 20.11 -7.86
N PRO A 429 -3.66 20.64 -6.79
CA PRO A 429 -3.10 21.99 -6.78
C PRO A 429 -1.93 22.17 -7.76
N CYS A 430 -1.78 23.38 -8.29
CA CYS A 430 -0.80 23.72 -9.35
C CYS A 430 0.63 23.98 -8.85
N HIS A 431 0.86 24.06 -7.54
CA HIS A 431 2.12 24.52 -6.92
C HIS A 431 3.19 23.44 -6.76
N ARG A 432 4.41 23.85 -6.39
CA ARG A 432 5.61 22.99 -6.32
C ARG A 432 5.48 21.64 -5.60
N ALA A 433 4.65 21.54 -4.56
CA ALA A 433 4.45 20.26 -3.87
C ALA A 433 3.78 19.20 -4.78
N TYR A 434 3.11 19.61 -5.84
CA TYR A 434 2.43 18.76 -6.82
C TYR A 434 3.13 18.82 -8.19
N GLN A 435 4.47 18.92 -8.20
CA GLN A 435 5.19 18.70 -9.46
C GLN A 435 4.78 17.36 -10.06
N HIS A 436 4.50 17.38 -11.35
CA HIS A 436 3.99 16.23 -12.06
C HIS A 436 4.55 16.12 -13.47
N GLU A 437 4.51 14.92 -13.99
CA GLU A 437 4.96 14.56 -15.34
C GLU A 437 3.99 13.56 -15.96
N VAL A 438 3.96 13.52 -17.29
CA VAL A 438 3.32 12.45 -18.04
C VAL A 438 4.43 11.67 -18.73
N ILE A 439 4.60 10.39 -18.39
CA ILE A 439 5.67 9.59 -19.00
C ILE A 439 5.39 9.34 -20.48
N PRO A 440 6.39 8.93 -21.28
CA PRO A 440 6.19 8.71 -22.70
C PRO A 440 5.07 7.71 -22.98
N VAL A 441 4.19 8.05 -23.93
CA VAL A 441 3.28 7.06 -24.54
C VAL A 441 4.15 6.08 -25.34
N VAL A 442 3.94 4.78 -25.15
CA VAL A 442 4.73 3.73 -25.80
C VAL A 442 3.98 3.16 -27.00
N GLN A 443 2.68 2.89 -26.86
CA GLN A 443 1.82 2.38 -27.93
C GLN A 443 0.43 3.00 -27.84
N GLY A 444 -0.27 3.09 -28.97
CA GLY A 444 -1.63 3.63 -29.05
C GLY A 444 -1.67 5.16 -28.96
N LEU A 445 -2.89 5.71 -28.87
CA LEU A 445 -3.13 7.16 -28.73
C LEU A 445 -3.76 7.41 -27.37
N ARG A 446 -3.19 8.33 -26.59
CA ARG A 446 -3.76 8.75 -25.30
C ARG A 446 -4.63 9.98 -25.50
N TYR A 447 -5.91 9.87 -25.13
CA TYR A 447 -6.86 10.98 -25.17
C TYR A 447 -7.18 11.47 -23.75
N SER A 448 -7.07 12.78 -23.53
CA SER A 448 -7.44 13.39 -22.25
C SER A 448 -8.07 14.76 -22.41
N LEU A 449 -8.84 15.17 -21.41
CA LEU A 449 -9.30 16.55 -21.22
C LEU A 449 -8.56 17.13 -20.01
N SER A 450 -7.83 18.21 -20.20
CA SER A 450 -7.19 18.98 -19.13
C SER A 450 -7.96 20.27 -18.87
N LEU A 451 -8.11 20.65 -17.61
CA LEU A 451 -8.79 21.86 -17.16
C LEU A 451 -7.97 22.52 -16.06
N TRP A 452 -7.78 23.83 -16.14
CA TRP A 452 -7.15 24.63 -15.07
C TRP A 452 -8.12 25.65 -14.52
N THR A 453 -8.04 25.92 -13.21
CA THR A 453 -8.88 26.89 -12.52
C THR A 453 -8.07 28.05 -11.95
N THR A 454 -8.76 29.16 -11.71
CA THR A 454 -8.21 30.39 -11.12
C THR A 454 -9.24 31.06 -10.23
N THR A 455 -8.78 31.84 -9.25
CA THR A 455 -9.59 32.78 -8.48
C THR A 455 -9.51 34.22 -9.05
N ASP A 456 -8.63 34.46 -10.03
CA ASP A 456 -8.43 35.77 -10.65
C ASP A 456 -9.39 35.97 -11.84
N SER A 457 -10.33 36.91 -11.67
CA SER A 457 -11.36 37.20 -12.68
C SER A 457 -10.79 37.64 -14.04
N ARG A 458 -9.54 38.13 -14.10
CA ARG A 458 -8.87 38.55 -15.33
C ARG A 458 -8.47 37.38 -16.23
N HIS A 459 -8.34 36.19 -15.64
CA HIS A 459 -7.88 34.98 -16.31
C HIS A 459 -8.99 33.98 -16.59
N VAL A 460 -10.26 34.35 -16.36
CA VAL A 460 -11.40 33.47 -16.61
C VAL A 460 -11.60 33.27 -18.12
N GLU A 461 -11.71 32.02 -18.53
CA GLU A 461 -11.98 31.64 -19.91
C GLU A 461 -13.34 32.19 -20.37
N ARG A 462 -13.36 32.87 -21.52
CA ARG A 462 -14.58 33.38 -22.12
C ARG A 462 -15.40 32.24 -22.75
N TRP A 463 -16.20 31.57 -21.92
CA TRP A 463 -17.00 30.41 -22.33
C TRP A 463 -18.31 30.77 -23.07
N SER A 464 -18.87 31.95 -22.76
CA SER A 464 -20.16 32.45 -23.25
C SER A 464 -20.32 32.47 -24.76
#